data_AF-A0A078G0W1-F1
#
_entry.id   AF-A0A078G0W1-F1
#
_cell.length_a   1.000
_cell.length_b   1.000
_cell.length_c   1.000
_cell.angle_alpha   90.00
_cell.angle_beta   90.00
_cell.angle_gamma   90.00
#
_symmetry.space_group_name_H-M   'P 1'
#
loop_
_entity.id
_entity.type
_entity.pdbx_description
1 polymer ?
#
loop_
_entity_poly.entity_id
_entity_poly.type
_entity_poly.pdbx_seq_one_letter_code
_entity_poly.pdbx_strand_id
1 'polypeptide(L)'
;MAQKVGPFGGNKGDTFDDGVLGYTGVKKVIVGENGNGVDCIKIEYEKDGTFETQMHGSVTGILKEFELNYPDEYITSIQGTYSNVARYNTTIVKTLTFKTSHGRTSPMFGNTAIFSTDFVMEGKAGAKLIGFHGRSGSALDAIGAHFFASASPLKHIEPRGGFGGNAWDDGVYDGVRKISVGLNCGNISYVRFKYVKGSTSVRHSHGKMSEEPKEFKVDYPNEYVTSVEGTYNFCGDVTSLTFKTSKGRVSTGFGRASALGAHFAPPVSATVAPVPTPKLEAKGGDHGAAWDDGFYEDVRKIYVGQGESGVSFIKFDYDVGKKLVAGDGHGKMSLLGTEEFELDFPNEYIVSVDGCYDKVFGIEAEVVTMVKFKTNKRTSPPFGMDGGTTFVFEMKDHKIVGFHGKAGDYVHQVGVHVSPISKS
;
A
#
# COMPACT_ATOMS: atom_id res chain seq x y z
N MET A 1 2.41 -5.65 -6.86
CA MET A 1 2.95 -6.84 -7.57
C MET A 1 3.84 -6.33 -8.71
N ALA A 2 5.05 -6.89 -8.86
CA ALA A 2 5.93 -6.55 -9.97
C ALA A 2 5.51 -7.30 -11.26
N GLN A 3 5.35 -6.58 -12.35
CA GLN A 3 4.99 -7.04 -13.69
C GLN A 3 6.20 -6.86 -14.61
N LYS A 4 6.58 -7.91 -15.33
CA LYS A 4 7.62 -7.88 -16.37
C LYS A 4 6.96 -7.80 -17.75
N VAL A 5 7.38 -6.86 -18.61
CA VAL A 5 6.80 -6.63 -19.94
C VAL A 5 7.91 -6.53 -20.99
N GLY A 6 7.77 -7.24 -22.12
CA GLY A 6 8.80 -7.32 -23.16
C GLY A 6 9.79 -8.50 -22.95
N PRO A 7 10.99 -8.47 -23.55
CA PRO A 7 11.58 -7.34 -24.26
C PRO A 7 11.12 -7.24 -25.72
N PHE A 8 11.15 -6.02 -26.27
CA PHE A 8 10.85 -5.71 -27.67
C PHE A 8 12.12 -5.29 -28.39
N GLY A 9 12.40 -5.88 -29.56
CA GLY A 9 13.59 -5.59 -30.35
C GLY A 9 14.25 -6.84 -30.95
N GLY A 10 15.56 -6.78 -31.18
CA GLY A 10 16.37 -7.86 -31.74
C GLY A 10 16.88 -8.89 -30.72
N ASN A 11 17.54 -9.92 -31.24
CA ASN A 11 18.06 -11.05 -30.47
C ASN A 11 19.60 -11.05 -30.33
N LYS A 12 20.29 -9.99 -30.78
CA LYS A 12 21.73 -9.79 -30.57
C LYS A 12 22.01 -9.05 -29.26
N GLY A 13 23.27 -8.70 -29.02
CA GLY A 13 23.74 -8.10 -27.78
C GLY A 13 23.74 -9.06 -26.60
N ASP A 14 24.29 -8.60 -25.49
CA ASP A 14 24.28 -9.31 -24.21
C ASP A 14 23.00 -9.00 -23.44
N THR A 15 22.47 -9.99 -22.73
CA THR A 15 21.28 -9.80 -21.90
C THR A 15 21.60 -8.98 -20.66
N PHE A 16 20.71 -8.07 -20.31
CA PHE A 16 20.75 -7.35 -19.04
C PHE A 16 19.38 -7.41 -18.34
N ASP A 17 19.40 -7.34 -17.02
CA ASP A 17 18.22 -7.20 -16.17
C ASP A 17 18.66 -6.42 -14.94
N ASP A 18 18.20 -5.17 -14.79
CA ASP A 18 18.53 -4.33 -13.64
C ASP A 18 17.94 -4.88 -12.34
N GLY A 19 17.02 -5.84 -12.43
CA GLY A 19 16.38 -6.47 -11.30
C GLY A 19 15.33 -5.58 -10.63
N VAL A 20 14.56 -6.21 -9.74
CA VAL A 20 13.46 -5.59 -8.97
C VAL A 20 13.84 -5.43 -7.49
N LEU A 21 15.00 -5.96 -7.10
CA LEU A 21 15.41 -6.12 -5.70
C LEU A 21 16.14 -4.86 -5.23
N GLY A 22 15.37 -3.93 -4.67
CA GLY A 22 15.87 -2.73 -3.98
C GLY A 22 15.51 -1.41 -4.67
N TYR A 23 15.17 -1.42 -5.96
CA TYR A 23 14.77 -0.20 -6.66
C TYR A 23 13.31 0.17 -6.39
N THR A 24 13.10 1.35 -5.81
CA THR A 24 11.78 1.90 -5.44
C THR A 24 11.24 2.87 -6.49
N GLY A 25 12.08 3.32 -7.43
CA GLY A 25 11.64 4.14 -8.56
C GLY A 25 12.76 4.66 -9.45
N VAL A 26 12.35 5.38 -10.50
CA VAL A 26 13.23 6.04 -11.47
C VAL A 26 13.13 7.55 -11.26
N LYS A 27 14.26 8.24 -11.13
CA LYS A 27 14.33 9.71 -11.03
C LYS A 27 14.67 10.36 -12.36
N LYS A 28 15.57 9.75 -13.13
CA LYS A 28 16.07 10.30 -14.38
C LYS A 28 16.32 9.19 -15.40
N VAL A 29 15.92 9.46 -16.64
CA VAL A 29 16.23 8.63 -17.80
C VAL A 29 17.11 9.43 -18.75
N ILE A 30 18.22 8.86 -19.17
CA ILE A 30 19.14 9.45 -20.14
C ILE A 30 19.21 8.50 -21.32
N VAL A 31 18.83 8.96 -22.50
CA VAL A 31 18.84 8.16 -23.73
C VAL A 31 19.92 8.70 -24.65
N GLY A 32 20.80 7.82 -25.11
CA GLY A 32 21.71 8.10 -26.19
C GLY A 32 21.03 7.82 -27.53
N GLU A 33 21.13 8.77 -28.45
CA GLU A 33 20.60 8.63 -29.79
C GLU A 33 21.62 8.99 -30.86
N ASN A 34 21.61 8.21 -31.95
CA ASN A 34 22.40 8.48 -33.14
C ASN A 34 21.54 8.29 -34.41
N GLY A 35 22.15 8.49 -35.59
CA GLY A 35 21.44 8.35 -36.87
C GLY A 35 20.80 6.97 -37.11
N ASN A 36 21.19 5.94 -36.36
CA ASN A 36 20.65 4.59 -36.47
C ASN A 36 19.54 4.27 -35.46
N GLY A 37 19.30 5.07 -34.42
CA GLY A 37 18.31 4.79 -33.38
C GLY A 37 18.83 5.08 -31.98
N VAL A 38 18.39 4.26 -31.01
CA VAL A 38 18.84 4.34 -29.60
C VAL A 38 20.09 3.48 -29.42
N ASP A 39 21.20 4.08 -29.00
CA ASP A 39 22.48 3.37 -28.83
C ASP A 39 22.73 2.94 -27.39
N CYS A 40 22.32 3.76 -26.41
CA CYS A 40 22.37 3.43 -25.00
C CYS A 40 21.21 4.02 -24.22
N ILE A 41 20.96 3.44 -23.05
CA ILE A 41 20.03 3.97 -22.05
C ILE A 41 20.71 3.93 -20.69
N LYS A 42 20.62 5.05 -19.95
CA LYS A 42 21.18 5.21 -18.61
C LYS A 42 20.11 5.70 -17.66
N ILE A 43 19.93 5.00 -16.55
CA ILE A 43 18.80 5.18 -15.64
C ILE A 43 19.30 5.44 -14.23
N GLU A 44 18.83 6.51 -13.62
CA GLU A 44 19.07 6.81 -12.20
C GLU A 44 17.89 6.29 -11.37
N TYR A 45 18.13 5.21 -10.63
CA TYR A 45 17.15 4.54 -9.77
C TYR A 45 17.33 4.96 -8.30
N GLU A 46 16.22 5.07 -7.57
CA GLU A 46 16.29 5.16 -6.10
C GLU A 46 16.43 3.75 -5.50
N LYS A 47 17.38 3.59 -4.58
CA LYS A 47 17.59 2.41 -3.75
C LYS A 47 17.96 2.81 -2.33
N ASP A 48 17.18 2.35 -1.36
CA ASP A 48 17.41 2.59 0.08
C ASP A 48 17.64 4.08 0.44
N GLY A 49 16.93 4.99 -0.27
CA GLY A 49 17.03 6.44 -0.08
C GLY A 49 18.24 7.12 -0.74
N THR A 50 19.04 6.38 -1.52
CA THR A 50 20.13 6.89 -2.36
C THR A 50 19.83 6.66 -3.85
N PHE A 51 20.64 7.23 -4.75
CA PHE A 51 20.49 7.03 -6.19
C PHE A 51 21.65 6.24 -6.77
N GLU A 52 21.33 5.13 -7.43
CA GLU A 52 22.27 4.32 -8.21
C GLU A 52 22.00 4.51 -9.71
N THR A 53 23.02 4.32 -10.54
CA THR A 53 22.86 4.43 -11.99
C THR A 53 23.23 3.14 -12.71
N GLN A 54 22.35 2.68 -13.58
CA GLN A 54 22.60 1.58 -14.53
C GLN A 54 22.71 2.12 -15.96
N MET A 55 23.54 1.51 -16.80
CA MET A 55 23.74 1.91 -18.18
C MET A 55 23.88 0.69 -19.08
N HIS A 56 23.13 0.69 -20.18
CA HIS A 56 23.10 -0.40 -21.17
C HIS A 56 23.31 0.16 -22.57
N GLY A 57 24.06 -0.56 -23.40
CA GLY A 57 24.46 -0.12 -24.74
C GLY A 57 25.76 0.70 -24.74
N SER A 58 26.06 1.33 -25.87
CA SER A 58 27.31 2.07 -26.08
C SER A 58 27.03 3.54 -26.37
N VAL A 59 27.72 4.45 -25.68
CA VAL A 59 27.57 5.90 -25.88
C VAL A 59 28.32 6.30 -27.15
N THR A 60 27.60 6.40 -28.26
CA THR A 60 28.15 6.81 -29.57
C THR A 60 27.49 8.08 -30.12
N GLY A 61 26.33 8.44 -29.59
CA GLY A 61 25.48 9.55 -30.01
C GLY A 61 25.34 10.64 -28.95
N ILE A 62 24.31 11.47 -29.13
CA ILE A 62 23.99 12.59 -28.24
C ILE A 62 23.14 12.05 -27.09
N LEU A 63 23.54 12.37 -25.85
CA LEU A 63 22.75 12.06 -24.66
C LEU A 63 21.68 13.13 -24.45
N LYS A 64 20.44 12.69 -24.30
CA LYS A 64 19.32 13.55 -23.93
C LYS A 64 18.70 13.05 -22.62
N GLU A 65 18.39 13.98 -21.74
CA GLU A 65 17.86 13.68 -20.41
C GLU A 65 16.35 13.89 -20.33
N PHE A 66 15.71 13.05 -19.53
CA PHE A 66 14.33 13.20 -19.08
C PHE A 66 14.29 13.03 -17.57
N GLU A 67 14.15 14.16 -16.87
CA GLU A 67 14.07 14.20 -15.41
C GLU A 67 12.61 14.20 -14.97
N LEU A 68 12.30 13.35 -13.98
CA LEU A 68 10.99 13.22 -13.36
C LEU A 68 10.97 14.09 -12.11
N ASN A 69 9.79 14.65 -11.76
CA ASN A 69 9.58 15.27 -10.46
C ASN A 69 9.50 14.20 -9.35
N TYR A 70 10.62 13.56 -9.04
CA TYR A 70 10.68 12.44 -8.09
C TYR A 70 10.49 12.91 -6.63
N PRO A 71 9.70 12.21 -5.78
CA PRO A 71 9.02 10.93 -6.03
C PRO A 71 7.59 11.05 -6.57
N ASP A 72 7.06 12.26 -6.74
CA ASP A 72 5.64 12.51 -7.04
C ASP A 72 5.28 12.10 -8.48
N GLU A 73 6.23 12.23 -9.39
CA GLU A 73 6.12 11.79 -10.77
C GLU A 73 6.85 10.47 -11.02
N TYR A 74 6.19 9.55 -11.71
CA TYR A 74 6.77 8.28 -12.13
C TYR A 74 6.31 7.86 -13.52
N ILE A 75 7.09 7.00 -14.17
CA ILE A 75 6.77 6.48 -15.51
C ILE A 75 5.74 5.36 -15.39
N THR A 76 4.67 5.43 -16.19
CA THR A 76 3.57 4.45 -16.23
C THR A 76 3.53 3.67 -17.53
N SER A 77 4.04 4.25 -18.62
CA SER A 77 4.10 3.62 -19.92
C SER A 77 5.34 4.06 -20.71
N ILE A 78 5.84 3.16 -21.53
CA ILE A 78 6.93 3.38 -22.47
C ILE A 78 6.43 2.96 -23.84
N GLN A 79 6.55 3.85 -24.81
CA GLN A 79 6.23 3.59 -26.21
C GLN A 79 7.51 3.69 -27.02
N GLY A 80 7.58 2.94 -28.10
CA GLY A 80 8.75 2.99 -28.96
C GLY A 80 8.57 2.19 -30.23
N THR A 81 9.61 2.19 -31.03
CA THR A 81 9.67 1.43 -32.27
C THR A 81 10.98 0.65 -32.33
N TYR A 82 10.99 -0.47 -33.04
CA TYR A 82 12.22 -1.17 -33.40
C TYR A 82 12.22 -1.53 -34.88
N SER A 83 13.40 -1.61 -35.48
CA SER A 83 13.53 -2.04 -36.88
C SER A 83 14.90 -2.64 -37.16
N ASN A 84 14.99 -3.38 -38.27
CA ASN A 84 16.26 -3.92 -38.75
C ASN A 84 17.17 -2.79 -39.23
N VAL A 85 18.43 -2.82 -38.79
CA VAL A 85 19.47 -1.88 -39.23
C VAL A 85 20.63 -2.67 -39.80
N ALA A 86 20.86 -2.50 -41.10
CA ALA A 86 21.87 -3.23 -41.87
C ALA A 86 23.28 -3.12 -41.24
N ARG A 87 23.64 -1.95 -40.70
CA ARG A 87 24.94 -1.71 -40.04
C ARG A 87 25.22 -2.69 -38.89
N TYR A 88 24.18 -3.06 -38.14
CA TYR A 88 24.30 -3.97 -37.00
C TYR A 88 23.90 -5.41 -37.36
N ASN A 89 23.39 -5.61 -38.59
CA ASN A 89 22.83 -6.87 -39.08
C ASN A 89 21.85 -7.48 -38.07
N THR A 90 21.03 -6.63 -37.43
CA THR A 90 20.07 -6.99 -36.38
C THR A 90 18.98 -5.93 -36.28
N THR A 91 17.92 -6.29 -35.56
CA THR A 91 16.88 -5.36 -35.13
C THR A 91 17.34 -4.61 -33.88
N ILE A 92 17.19 -3.29 -33.87
CA ILE A 92 17.50 -2.45 -32.71
C ILE A 92 16.32 -1.55 -32.36
N VAL A 93 16.29 -1.07 -31.12
CA VAL A 93 15.32 -0.06 -30.67
C VAL A 93 15.63 1.25 -31.39
N LYS A 94 14.62 1.76 -32.10
CA LYS A 94 14.71 2.94 -32.95
C LYS A 94 14.28 4.19 -32.22
N THR A 95 13.17 4.11 -31.48
CA THR A 95 12.64 5.25 -30.72
C THR A 95 12.13 4.84 -29.36
N LEU A 96 12.15 5.79 -28.41
CA LEU A 96 11.56 5.66 -27.08
C LEU A 96 10.82 6.93 -26.69
N THR A 97 9.71 6.77 -25.98
CA THR A 97 8.91 7.86 -25.42
C THR A 97 8.30 7.38 -24.10
N PHE A 98 8.38 8.22 -23.07
CA PHE A 98 7.95 7.88 -21.72
C PHE A 98 6.72 8.70 -21.34
N LYS A 99 5.67 8.04 -20.86
CA LYS A 99 4.47 8.68 -20.30
C LYS A 99 4.48 8.56 -18.78
N THR A 100 4.12 9.65 -18.11
CA THR A 100 4.22 9.75 -16.65
C THR A 100 2.85 9.75 -15.96
N SER A 101 2.86 9.59 -14.63
CA SER A 101 1.68 9.68 -13.75
C SER A 101 1.00 11.05 -13.78
N HIS A 102 1.73 12.12 -14.07
CA HIS A 102 1.18 13.47 -14.28
C HIS A 102 0.54 13.67 -15.66
N GLY A 103 0.47 12.62 -16.47
CA GLY A 103 -0.14 12.67 -17.81
C GLY A 103 0.74 13.32 -18.88
N ARG A 104 1.93 13.84 -18.54
CA ARG A 104 2.87 14.36 -19.54
C ARG A 104 3.65 13.23 -20.22
N THR A 105 4.16 13.55 -21.39
CA THR A 105 4.95 12.64 -22.23
C THR A 105 6.31 13.27 -22.51
N SER A 106 7.38 12.48 -22.44
CA SER A 106 8.73 12.93 -22.79
C SER A 106 8.83 13.31 -24.27
N PRO A 107 9.88 14.06 -24.68
CA PRO A 107 10.29 14.07 -26.07
C PRO A 107 10.51 12.64 -26.59
N MET A 108 10.37 12.46 -27.91
CA MET A 108 10.79 11.21 -28.54
C MET A 108 12.32 11.17 -28.62
N PHE A 109 12.89 10.08 -28.13
CA PHE A 109 14.30 9.78 -28.25
C PHE A 109 14.53 8.83 -29.41
N GLY A 110 15.69 8.94 -30.06
CA GLY A 110 16.07 8.09 -31.19
C GLY A 110 15.62 8.64 -32.54
N ASN A 111 15.61 7.78 -33.56
CA ASN A 111 15.33 8.18 -34.93
C ASN A 111 14.38 7.17 -35.59
N THR A 112 13.29 7.66 -36.15
CA THR A 112 12.26 6.82 -36.80
C THR A 112 12.82 6.13 -38.05
N ALA A 113 12.41 4.88 -38.29
CA ALA A 113 12.69 4.20 -39.55
C ALA A 113 11.43 4.17 -40.42
N ILE A 114 11.62 4.20 -41.74
CA ILE A 114 10.53 4.14 -42.74
C ILE A 114 9.68 2.87 -42.54
N PHE A 115 10.35 1.75 -42.22
CA PHE A 115 9.71 0.49 -41.84
C PHE A 115 10.14 0.17 -40.41
N SER A 116 9.21 0.24 -39.46
CA SER A 116 9.42 -0.10 -38.07
C SER A 116 8.20 -0.76 -37.46
N THR A 117 8.38 -1.42 -36.32
CA THR A 117 7.30 -2.03 -35.56
C THR A 117 7.17 -1.31 -34.23
N ASP A 118 5.96 -0.88 -33.92
CA ASP A 118 5.64 -0.17 -32.69
C ASP A 118 5.52 -1.17 -31.53
N PHE A 119 5.86 -0.71 -30.33
CA PHE A 119 5.58 -1.41 -29.09
C PHE A 119 5.13 -0.45 -28.01
N VAL A 120 4.34 -1.00 -27.08
CA VAL A 120 3.89 -0.31 -25.87
C VAL A 120 4.14 -1.23 -24.69
N MET A 121 4.84 -0.70 -23.69
CA MET A 121 5.02 -1.30 -22.38
C MET A 121 4.25 -0.46 -21.38
N GLU A 122 3.15 -0.99 -20.87
CA GLU A 122 2.29 -0.28 -19.91
C GLU A 122 2.09 -1.11 -18.65
N GLY A 123 2.27 -0.46 -17.50
CA GLY A 123 2.02 -1.05 -16.21
C GLY A 123 0.52 -1.19 -15.92
N LYS A 124 0.06 -2.38 -15.50
CA LYS A 124 -1.34 -2.59 -15.13
C LYS A 124 -1.75 -1.65 -13.99
N ALA A 125 -2.96 -1.07 -14.09
CA ALA A 125 -3.55 -0.19 -13.08
C ALA A 125 -2.66 1.01 -12.68
N GLY A 126 -1.90 1.58 -13.62
CA GLY A 126 -1.03 2.73 -13.35
C GLY A 126 0.24 2.37 -12.57
N ALA A 127 0.70 1.12 -12.67
CA ALA A 127 1.92 0.66 -12.03
C ALA A 127 3.15 1.51 -12.43
N LYS A 128 4.03 1.75 -11.44
CA LYS A 128 5.25 2.55 -11.58
C LYS A 128 6.38 1.74 -12.19
N LEU A 129 7.12 2.29 -13.13
CA LEU A 129 8.36 1.69 -13.62
C LEU A 129 9.42 1.66 -12.51
N ILE A 130 10.04 0.50 -12.28
CA ILE A 130 11.06 0.30 -11.25
C ILE A 130 12.33 -0.41 -11.76
N GLY A 131 12.36 -0.83 -13.02
CA GLY A 131 13.53 -1.48 -13.59
C GLY A 131 13.40 -1.71 -15.10
N PHE A 132 14.52 -1.94 -15.75
CA PHE A 132 14.60 -2.34 -17.15
C PHE A 132 15.28 -3.70 -17.29
N HIS A 133 14.92 -4.42 -18.34
CA HIS A 133 15.63 -5.61 -18.78
C HIS A 133 15.70 -5.61 -20.30
N GLY A 134 16.59 -6.37 -20.91
CA GLY A 134 16.71 -6.33 -22.35
C GLY A 134 17.98 -6.96 -22.89
N ARG A 135 18.40 -6.47 -24.04
CA ARG A 135 19.65 -6.86 -24.70
C ARG A 135 20.36 -5.63 -25.24
N SER A 136 21.66 -5.56 -25.06
CA SER A 136 22.45 -4.43 -25.56
C SER A 136 23.89 -4.83 -25.91
N GLY A 137 24.50 -4.06 -26.81
CA GLY A 137 25.91 -4.16 -27.15
C GLY A 137 26.39 -2.83 -27.72
N SER A 138 26.70 -2.79 -29.01
CA SER A 138 27.01 -1.54 -29.72
C SER A 138 25.79 -0.62 -29.93
N ALA A 139 24.58 -1.12 -29.65
CA ALA A 139 23.33 -0.38 -29.63
C ALA A 139 22.38 -1.02 -28.60
N LEU A 140 21.20 -0.43 -28.40
CA LEU A 140 20.13 -1.05 -27.62
C LEU A 140 19.34 -2.01 -28.52
N ASP A 141 19.68 -3.30 -28.48
CA ASP A 141 19.08 -4.33 -29.34
C ASP A 141 17.61 -4.58 -28.97
N ALA A 142 17.30 -4.75 -27.67
CA ALA A 142 15.94 -4.96 -27.19
C ALA A 142 15.73 -4.37 -25.79
N ILE A 143 14.50 -3.95 -25.50
CA ILE A 143 14.14 -3.34 -24.22
C ILE A 143 12.81 -3.87 -23.68
N GLY A 144 12.80 -4.13 -22.39
CA GLY A 144 11.69 -4.58 -21.57
C GLY A 144 11.68 -3.80 -20.25
N ALA A 145 10.55 -3.82 -19.56
CA ALA A 145 10.30 -3.00 -18.39
C ALA A 145 9.72 -3.82 -17.23
N HIS A 146 10.16 -3.49 -16.02
CA HIS A 146 9.58 -3.94 -14.77
C HIS A 146 8.71 -2.83 -14.18
N PHE A 147 7.40 -3.10 -14.06
CA PHE A 147 6.45 -2.21 -13.41
C PHE A 147 6.06 -2.77 -12.06
N PHE A 148 5.83 -1.90 -11.08
CA PHE A 148 5.33 -2.25 -9.77
C PHE A 148 4.02 -1.53 -9.50
N ALA A 149 2.94 -2.31 -9.40
CA ALA A 149 1.70 -1.82 -8.84
C ALA A 149 1.83 -1.86 -7.32
N SER A 150 1.94 -0.68 -6.68
CA SER A 150 1.63 -0.56 -5.26
C SER A 150 0.16 -0.98 -5.06
N ALA A 151 -0.16 -1.62 -3.94
CA ALA A 151 -1.49 -2.18 -3.70
C ALA A 151 -2.62 -1.12 -3.66
N SER A 152 -2.29 0.17 -3.76
CA SER A 152 -3.24 1.25 -3.95
C SER A 152 -2.63 2.32 -4.87
N PRO A 153 -3.24 2.67 -6.01
CA PRO A 153 -3.00 3.97 -6.63
C PRO A 153 -3.33 5.03 -5.58
N LEU A 154 -2.41 5.97 -5.33
CA LEU A 154 -2.73 7.13 -4.50
C LEU A 154 -3.91 7.86 -5.15
N LYS A 155 -5.04 7.89 -4.45
CA LYS A 155 -6.24 8.57 -4.92
C LYS A 155 -6.10 10.05 -4.57
N HIS A 156 -5.89 10.90 -5.58
CA HIS A 156 -5.98 12.35 -5.41
C HIS A 156 -7.44 12.73 -5.15
N ILE A 157 -7.68 13.51 -4.11
CA ILE A 157 -9.02 14.05 -3.79
C ILE A 157 -9.00 15.52 -4.20
N GLU A 158 -9.91 15.90 -5.10
CA GLU A 158 -10.03 17.28 -5.57
C GLU A 158 -10.21 18.26 -4.40
N PRO A 159 -9.49 19.40 -4.42
CA PRO A 159 -9.60 20.40 -3.36
C PRO A 159 -11.03 20.94 -3.24
N ARG A 160 -11.40 21.32 -2.03
CA ARG A 160 -12.72 21.91 -1.68
C ARG A 160 -12.48 23.27 -1.02
N GLY A 161 -13.20 24.29 -1.47
CA GLY A 161 -13.04 25.68 -1.01
C GLY A 161 -13.26 26.68 -2.14
N GLY A 162 -12.64 27.86 -2.02
CA GLY A 162 -12.71 28.96 -2.98
C GLY A 162 -11.66 28.90 -4.08
N PHE A 163 -11.77 29.83 -5.03
CA PHE A 163 -10.88 29.94 -6.21
C PHE A 163 -9.63 30.82 -5.97
N GLY A 164 -9.43 31.32 -4.75
CA GLY A 164 -8.33 32.22 -4.40
C GLY A 164 -7.15 31.52 -3.70
N GLY A 165 -5.99 32.19 -3.68
CA GLY A 165 -4.76 31.70 -3.01
C GLY A 165 -3.71 31.14 -3.98
N ASN A 166 -2.56 30.76 -3.44
CA ASN A 166 -1.49 30.10 -4.19
C ASN A 166 -1.68 28.59 -4.07
N ALA A 167 -1.70 27.89 -5.21
CA ALA A 167 -1.74 26.43 -5.24
C ALA A 167 -0.48 25.86 -4.58
N TRP A 168 -0.65 24.76 -3.85
CA TRP A 168 0.43 24.02 -3.23
C TRP A 168 0.11 22.53 -3.24
N ASP A 169 1.17 21.74 -3.33
CA ASP A 169 1.17 20.29 -3.15
C ASP A 169 2.46 19.95 -2.39
N ASP A 170 2.35 19.26 -1.27
CA ASP A 170 3.51 18.86 -0.48
C ASP A 170 4.17 17.59 -1.04
N GLY A 171 3.49 16.83 -1.91
CA GLY A 171 3.95 15.55 -2.43
C GLY A 171 3.70 14.39 -1.47
N VAL A 172 4.35 13.25 -1.73
CA VAL A 172 4.14 11.99 -0.99
C VAL A 172 5.17 11.78 0.12
N TYR A 173 4.68 11.40 1.30
CA TYR A 173 5.48 11.11 2.50
C TYR A 173 5.03 9.82 3.17
N ASP A 174 5.91 9.22 3.96
CA ASP A 174 5.65 7.94 4.64
C ASP A 174 4.59 8.06 5.73
N GLY A 175 4.41 9.27 6.27
CA GLY A 175 3.33 9.55 7.21
C GLY A 175 3.33 10.98 7.75
N VAL A 176 2.25 11.34 8.45
CA VAL A 176 2.08 12.62 9.14
C VAL A 176 2.28 12.40 10.63
N ARG A 177 3.19 13.16 11.27
CA ARG A 177 3.43 13.12 12.74
C ARG A 177 2.68 14.22 13.49
N LYS A 178 2.46 15.36 12.83
CA LYS A 178 1.84 16.50 13.47
C LYS A 178 1.16 17.38 12.44
N ILE A 179 -0.02 17.87 12.78
CA ILE A 179 -0.76 18.89 12.06
C ILE A 179 -0.88 20.10 12.99
N SER A 180 -0.61 21.29 12.46
CA SER A 180 -0.78 22.57 13.16
C SER A 180 -1.73 23.43 12.36
N VAL A 181 -2.81 23.93 12.99
CA VAL A 181 -3.82 24.75 12.31
C VAL A 181 -3.95 26.09 13.04
N GLY A 182 -3.73 27.18 12.30
CA GLY A 182 -3.86 28.56 12.78
C GLY A 182 -5.13 29.21 12.25
N LEU A 183 -5.70 30.10 13.07
CA LEU A 183 -6.92 30.82 12.77
C LEU A 183 -6.66 32.32 12.62
N ASN A 184 -7.45 32.97 11.78
CA ASN A 184 -7.55 34.42 11.71
C ASN A 184 -9.03 34.82 11.59
N CYS A 185 -9.52 35.67 12.49
CA CYS A 185 -10.91 36.12 12.54
C CYS A 185 -11.95 34.97 12.47
N GLY A 186 -11.59 33.78 12.96
CA GLY A 186 -12.46 32.59 12.97
C GLY A 186 -12.38 31.67 11.74
N ASN A 187 -11.63 32.03 10.70
CA ASN A 187 -11.36 31.19 9.54
C ASN A 187 -9.99 30.50 9.65
N ILE A 188 -9.79 29.40 8.93
CA ILE A 188 -8.49 28.73 8.82
C ILE A 188 -7.57 29.63 7.98
N SER A 189 -6.52 30.15 8.60
CA SER A 189 -5.57 31.04 7.93
C SER A 189 -4.21 30.40 7.69
N TYR A 190 -3.91 29.32 8.40
CA TYR A 190 -2.62 28.64 8.36
C TYR A 190 -2.77 27.14 8.60
N VAL A 191 -2.05 26.34 7.83
CA VAL A 191 -1.88 24.90 8.10
C VAL A 191 -0.41 24.54 7.96
N ARG A 192 0.10 23.73 8.87
CA ARG A 192 1.44 23.14 8.77
C ARG A 192 1.40 21.66 9.08
N PHE A 193 2.10 20.90 8.25
CA PHE A 193 2.29 19.47 8.44
C PHE A 193 3.74 19.18 8.80
N LYS A 194 3.94 18.24 9.72
CA LYS A 194 5.23 17.61 9.99
C LYS A 194 5.17 16.17 9.48
N TYR A 195 5.85 15.92 8.37
CA TYR A 195 5.89 14.63 7.69
C TYR A 195 7.09 13.78 8.12
N VAL A 196 7.01 12.48 7.82
CA VAL A 196 8.11 11.52 7.90
C VAL A 196 8.56 11.16 6.48
N LYS A 197 9.88 11.17 6.26
CA LYS A 197 10.49 10.67 5.01
C LYS A 197 11.76 9.91 5.37
N GLY A 198 11.70 8.58 5.26
CA GLY A 198 12.68 7.65 5.83
C GLY A 198 12.87 7.88 7.32
N SER A 199 14.11 8.16 7.73
CA SER A 199 14.48 8.47 9.11
C SER A 199 14.33 9.96 9.48
N THR A 200 13.96 10.82 8.53
CA THR A 200 13.93 12.28 8.72
C THR A 200 12.52 12.83 8.90
N SER A 201 12.41 14.05 9.41
CA SER A 201 11.14 14.77 9.50
C SER A 201 11.19 16.12 8.80
N VAL A 202 10.23 16.37 7.91
CA VAL A 202 10.14 17.59 7.09
C VAL A 202 8.91 18.40 7.52
N ARG A 203 8.96 19.72 7.41
CA ARG A 203 7.84 20.62 7.75
C ARG A 203 7.44 21.46 6.55
N HIS A 204 6.16 21.45 6.22
CA HIS A 204 5.57 22.29 5.17
C HIS A 204 4.47 23.15 5.77
N SER A 205 4.44 24.43 5.39
CA SER A 205 3.56 25.44 5.98
C SER A 205 2.88 26.25 4.88
N HIS A 206 1.57 26.43 5.01
CA HIS A 206 0.72 27.08 4.02
C HIS A 206 -0.17 28.12 4.69
N GLY A 207 -0.41 29.23 3.99
CA GLY A 207 -1.17 30.36 4.51
C GLY A 207 -0.37 31.27 5.44
N LYS A 208 -1.08 32.14 6.17
CA LYS A 208 -0.49 33.16 7.05
C LYS A 208 -0.82 32.88 8.51
N MET A 209 0.23 32.68 9.30
CA MET A 209 0.13 32.52 10.74
C MET A 209 -0.09 33.90 11.40
N SER A 210 -1.26 34.10 11.98
CA SER A 210 -1.64 35.30 12.76
C SER A 210 -1.60 35.06 14.26
N GLU A 211 -1.91 33.84 14.70
CA GLU A 211 -1.96 33.41 16.10
C GLU A 211 -1.19 32.10 16.28
N GLU A 212 -0.94 31.69 17.53
CA GLU A 212 -0.30 30.41 17.82
C GLU A 212 -1.20 29.25 17.36
N PRO A 213 -0.71 28.35 16.48
CA PRO A 213 -1.55 27.33 15.88
C PRO A 213 -1.83 26.21 16.88
N LYS A 214 -3.07 25.72 16.85
CA LYS A 214 -3.45 24.53 17.62
C LYS A 214 -2.84 23.29 16.96
N GLU A 215 -2.31 22.38 17.78
CA GLU A 215 -1.63 21.20 17.31
C GLU A 215 -2.45 19.92 17.49
N PHE A 216 -2.38 19.04 16.50
CA PHE A 216 -2.84 17.66 16.57
C PHE A 216 -1.67 16.73 16.27
N LYS A 217 -1.23 15.98 17.28
CA LYS A 217 -0.17 14.98 17.15
C LYS A 217 -0.77 13.65 16.69
N VAL A 218 -0.10 13.04 15.72
CA VAL A 218 -0.43 11.73 15.17
C VAL A 218 0.69 10.77 15.57
N ASP A 219 0.31 9.65 16.18
CA ASP A 219 1.22 8.67 16.78
C ASP A 219 1.85 7.75 15.71
N TYR A 220 2.66 8.32 14.82
CA TYR A 220 3.37 7.58 13.79
C TYR A 220 4.48 6.67 14.39
N PRO A 221 4.61 5.40 13.95
CA PRO A 221 3.96 4.79 12.77
C PRO A 221 2.61 4.12 13.04
N ASN A 222 2.21 4.01 14.30
CA ASN A 222 1.04 3.23 14.73
C ASN A 222 -0.30 3.88 14.38
N GLU A 223 -0.28 5.14 13.94
CA GLU A 223 -1.45 5.93 13.63
C GLU A 223 -1.19 6.80 12.41
N TYR A 224 -2.19 6.88 11.53
CA TYR A 224 -2.16 7.72 10.34
C TYR A 224 -3.52 8.39 10.14
N VAL A 225 -3.54 9.47 9.37
CA VAL A 225 -4.77 10.20 9.04
C VAL A 225 -5.54 9.42 7.97
N THR A 226 -6.83 9.19 8.21
CA THR A 226 -7.72 8.43 7.30
C THR A 226 -8.68 9.33 6.55
N SER A 227 -9.10 10.45 7.14
CA SER A 227 -9.88 11.46 6.45
C SER A 227 -9.69 12.85 7.04
N VAL A 228 -10.00 13.86 6.23
CA VAL A 228 -10.15 15.25 6.65
C VAL A 228 -11.56 15.71 6.28
N GLU A 229 -12.22 16.36 7.22
CA GLU A 229 -13.55 16.94 7.06
C GLU A 229 -13.46 18.43 7.40
N GLY A 230 -14.27 19.25 6.74
CA GLY A 230 -14.23 20.69 6.96
C GLY A 230 -15.41 21.41 6.34
N THR A 231 -15.53 22.67 6.70
CA THR A 231 -16.51 23.61 6.14
C THR A 231 -15.80 24.78 5.51
N TYR A 232 -16.45 25.44 4.54
CA TYR A 232 -16.00 26.69 3.96
C TYR A 232 -17.18 27.66 3.84
N ASN A 233 -16.91 28.97 3.83
CA ASN A 233 -17.94 30.01 3.76
C ASN A 233 -18.33 30.32 2.30
N PHE A 234 -19.28 31.24 2.11
CA PHE A 234 -19.73 31.67 0.77
C PHE A 234 -18.60 32.28 -0.09
N CYS A 235 -17.58 32.86 0.53
CA CYS A 235 -16.39 33.37 -0.16
C CYS A 235 -15.40 32.25 -0.54
N GLY A 236 -15.64 31.03 -0.06
CA GLY A 236 -14.79 29.86 -0.28
C GLY A 236 -13.64 29.71 0.72
N ASP A 237 -13.54 30.56 1.74
CA ASP A 237 -12.52 30.40 2.77
C ASP A 237 -12.85 29.18 3.64
N VAL A 238 -11.87 28.32 3.89
CA VAL A 238 -12.04 27.19 4.81
C VAL A 238 -12.25 27.72 6.22
N THR A 239 -13.38 27.39 6.82
CA THR A 239 -13.79 27.87 8.16
C THR A 239 -13.60 26.83 9.23
N SER A 240 -13.57 25.54 8.88
CA SER A 240 -13.23 24.49 9.84
C SER A 240 -12.50 23.31 9.22
N LEU A 241 -11.68 22.64 10.04
CA LEU A 241 -11.03 21.38 9.71
C LEU A 241 -11.12 20.42 10.89
N THR A 242 -11.31 19.14 10.59
CA THR A 242 -11.33 18.02 11.53
C THR A 242 -10.62 16.84 10.88
N PHE A 243 -9.69 16.23 11.58
CA PHE A 243 -8.92 15.09 11.09
C PHE A 243 -9.34 13.83 11.83
N LYS A 244 -9.58 12.74 11.08
CA LYS A 244 -9.83 11.42 11.63
C LYS A 244 -8.62 10.52 11.38
N THR A 245 -8.34 9.62 12.32
CA THR A 245 -7.17 8.73 12.24
C THR A 245 -7.57 7.27 12.19
N SER A 246 -6.59 6.40 11.86
CA SER A 246 -6.74 4.95 11.83
C SER A 246 -7.09 4.33 13.18
N LYS A 247 -6.71 5.00 14.29
CA LYS A 247 -7.11 4.63 15.66
C LYS A 247 -8.51 5.13 16.05
N GLY A 248 -9.30 5.64 15.10
CA GLY A 248 -10.62 6.19 15.36
C GLY A 248 -10.61 7.52 16.13
N ARG A 249 -9.45 8.14 16.35
CA ARG A 249 -9.38 9.46 17.00
C ARG A 249 -9.84 10.54 16.05
N VAL A 250 -10.53 11.52 16.62
CA VAL A 250 -10.97 12.72 15.91
C VAL A 250 -10.26 13.90 16.57
N SER A 251 -9.60 14.74 15.76
CA SER A 251 -9.00 15.97 16.28
C SER A 251 -10.08 16.87 16.87
N THR A 252 -9.72 17.75 17.82
CA THR A 252 -10.61 18.85 18.18
C THR A 252 -10.92 19.66 16.92
N GLY A 253 -12.19 19.99 16.67
CA GLY A 253 -12.56 20.79 15.51
C GLY A 253 -11.81 22.12 15.51
N PHE A 254 -11.06 22.39 14.44
CA PHE A 254 -10.38 23.66 14.24
C PHE A 254 -11.34 24.64 13.58
N GLY A 255 -11.39 25.89 14.04
CA GLY A 255 -12.26 26.93 13.47
C GLY A 255 -13.73 26.84 13.90
N ARG A 256 -14.64 27.46 13.13
CA ARG A 256 -16.09 27.50 13.43
C ARG A 256 -16.85 26.73 12.36
N ALA A 257 -17.55 25.66 12.78
CA ALA A 257 -18.54 25.01 11.92
C ALA A 257 -19.76 25.93 11.80
N SER A 258 -19.97 26.53 10.63
CA SER A 258 -21.19 27.30 10.35
C SER A 258 -22.37 26.35 10.19
N ALA A 259 -23.39 26.48 11.06
CA ALA A 259 -24.58 25.63 11.14
C ALA A 259 -25.62 25.87 10.01
N LEU A 260 -25.18 26.07 8.77
CA LEU A 260 -26.08 26.28 7.62
C LEU A 260 -25.70 25.34 6.46
N GLY A 261 -26.43 24.21 6.38
CA GLY A 261 -26.66 23.34 5.21
C GLY A 261 -25.43 22.59 4.66
N ALA A 262 -25.43 21.28 4.44
CA ALA A 262 -26.53 20.46 3.95
C ALA A 262 -26.46 19.03 4.51
N HIS A 263 -27.64 18.51 4.86
CA HIS A 263 -27.90 17.07 4.93
C HIS A 263 -27.93 16.51 3.51
N PHE A 264 -27.30 15.37 3.28
CA PHE A 264 -27.52 14.57 2.07
C PHE A 264 -27.96 13.16 2.45
N ALA A 265 -29.09 12.76 1.87
CA ALA A 265 -29.61 11.40 1.80
C ALA A 265 -28.70 10.53 0.88
N PRO A 266 -28.80 9.19 0.95
CA PRO A 266 -27.77 8.30 0.41
C PRO A 266 -27.85 8.21 -1.12
N PRO A 267 -26.73 8.09 -1.86
CA PRO A 267 -26.77 7.63 -3.23
C PRO A 267 -26.92 6.10 -3.27
N VAL A 268 -28.01 5.64 -3.89
CA VAL A 268 -28.26 4.25 -4.24
C VAL A 268 -27.56 3.92 -5.58
N SER A 269 -27.15 2.66 -5.70
CA SER A 269 -26.53 1.96 -6.85
C SER A 269 -25.02 2.17 -7.01
N ALA A 270 -24.18 1.44 -6.27
CA ALA A 270 -23.84 0.02 -6.45
C ALA A 270 -23.03 -0.26 -7.73
N THR A 271 -21.74 0.04 -7.68
CA THR A 271 -20.76 -0.98 -8.07
C THR A 271 -20.43 -1.73 -6.78
N VAL A 272 -20.49 -3.05 -6.84
CA VAL A 272 -20.43 -3.98 -5.71
C VAL A 272 -19.32 -3.56 -4.73
N ALA A 273 -19.72 -3.00 -3.59
CA ALA A 273 -18.86 -2.98 -2.42
C ALA A 273 -18.49 -4.44 -2.11
N PRO A 274 -17.26 -4.75 -1.69
CA PRO A 274 -17.05 -6.03 -1.03
C PRO A 274 -18.08 -6.06 0.09
N VAL A 275 -18.89 -7.12 0.11
CA VAL A 275 -19.90 -7.37 1.14
C VAL A 275 -19.25 -6.97 2.47
N PRO A 276 -19.85 -6.10 3.31
CA PRO A 276 -19.35 -5.89 4.65
C PRO A 276 -19.37 -7.27 5.32
N THR A 277 -18.20 -7.88 5.39
CA THR A 277 -17.91 -9.19 5.96
C THR A 277 -18.48 -9.14 7.38
N PRO A 278 -19.50 -9.94 7.75
CA PRO A 278 -20.04 -9.91 9.10
C PRO A 278 -18.90 -10.07 10.12
N LYS A 279 -18.76 -9.08 11.00
CA LYS A 279 -17.84 -9.12 12.14
C LYS A 279 -18.61 -9.77 13.30
N LEU A 280 -18.16 -10.94 13.76
CA LEU A 280 -18.73 -11.55 14.95
C LEU A 280 -18.08 -10.91 16.19
N GLU A 281 -18.92 -10.57 17.18
CA GLU A 281 -18.52 -9.94 18.44
C GLU A 281 -17.49 -10.80 19.19
N ALA A 282 -16.40 -10.17 19.63
CA ALA A 282 -15.32 -10.89 20.30
C ALA A 282 -15.75 -11.46 21.67
N LYS A 283 -15.19 -12.60 22.04
CA LYS A 283 -15.46 -13.35 23.28
C LYS A 283 -14.17 -13.47 24.09
N GLY A 284 -14.30 -13.34 25.42
CA GLY A 284 -13.17 -13.30 26.34
C GLY A 284 -13.20 -12.10 27.28
N GLY A 285 -12.08 -11.84 27.95
CA GLY A 285 -11.88 -10.73 28.89
C GLY A 285 -11.67 -9.38 28.23
N ASP A 286 -11.97 -8.30 28.97
CA ASP A 286 -11.94 -6.91 28.47
C ASP A 286 -10.56 -6.23 28.55
N HIS A 287 -9.51 -6.99 28.86
CA HIS A 287 -8.17 -6.48 29.12
C HIS A 287 -7.22 -6.61 27.91
N GLY A 288 -6.12 -5.86 27.92
CA GLY A 288 -5.12 -5.86 26.85
C GLY A 288 -5.38 -4.83 25.74
N ALA A 289 -4.40 -4.69 24.85
CA ALA A 289 -4.51 -3.84 23.69
C ALA A 289 -5.43 -4.48 22.65
N ALA A 290 -6.38 -3.70 22.13
CA ALA A 290 -7.23 -4.14 21.03
C ALA A 290 -6.42 -4.27 19.74
N TRP A 291 -6.70 -5.31 18.98
CA TRP A 291 -6.12 -5.59 17.67
C TRP A 291 -7.21 -6.07 16.71
N ASP A 292 -7.03 -5.78 15.44
CA ASP A 292 -7.91 -6.22 14.36
C ASP A 292 -7.05 -6.38 13.12
N ASP A 293 -6.85 -7.62 12.66
CA ASP A 293 -6.04 -7.89 11.46
C ASP A 293 -6.77 -7.42 10.19
N GLY A 294 -8.07 -7.14 10.28
CA GLY A 294 -8.93 -6.87 9.15
C GLY A 294 -9.47 -8.14 8.50
N PHE A 295 -9.93 -8.02 7.26
CA PHE A 295 -10.53 -9.10 6.49
C PHE A 295 -9.66 -9.45 5.28
N TYR A 296 -9.53 -10.74 4.99
CA TYR A 296 -8.69 -11.27 3.91
C TYR A 296 -9.51 -12.17 2.98
N GLU A 297 -8.87 -12.76 1.95
CA GLU A 297 -9.56 -13.72 1.07
C GLU A 297 -9.70 -15.08 1.74
N ASP A 298 -8.66 -15.55 2.43
CA ASP A 298 -8.59 -16.81 3.19
C ASP A 298 -7.54 -16.76 4.31
N VAL A 299 -7.63 -17.70 5.25
CA VAL A 299 -6.59 -17.97 6.25
C VAL A 299 -5.77 -19.17 5.79
N ARG A 300 -4.44 -19.06 5.76
CA ARG A 300 -3.55 -20.12 5.29
C ARG A 300 -2.81 -20.84 6.41
N LYS A 301 -2.34 -20.10 7.42
CA LYS A 301 -1.62 -20.69 8.57
C LYS A 301 -2.08 -20.04 9.86
N ILE A 302 -2.16 -20.85 10.89
CA ILE A 302 -2.49 -20.43 12.25
C ILE A 302 -1.32 -20.81 13.15
N TYR A 303 -0.90 -19.88 14.00
CA TYR A 303 0.15 -20.06 14.98
C TYR A 303 -0.45 -19.78 16.35
N VAL A 304 -0.35 -20.74 17.27
CA VAL A 304 -0.82 -20.57 18.64
C VAL A 304 0.31 -20.86 19.61
N GLY A 305 0.68 -19.86 20.42
CA GLY A 305 1.63 -19.99 21.50
C GLY A 305 0.90 -20.18 22.84
N GLN A 306 1.28 -21.23 23.57
CA GLN A 306 0.73 -21.52 24.88
C GLN A 306 1.61 -20.88 25.97
N GLY A 307 0.95 -20.28 26.96
CA GLY A 307 1.56 -19.83 28.22
C GLY A 307 1.23 -20.77 29.37
N GLU A 308 1.72 -20.45 30.57
CA GLU A 308 1.49 -21.27 31.77
C GLU A 308 0.02 -21.36 32.21
N SER A 309 -0.84 -20.50 31.67
CA SER A 309 -2.21 -20.28 32.14
C SER A 309 -3.23 -20.09 31.00
N GLY A 310 -2.88 -20.46 29.77
CA GLY A 310 -3.78 -20.36 28.62
C GLY A 310 -3.07 -19.99 27.32
N VAL A 311 -3.81 -19.43 26.37
CA VAL A 311 -3.26 -18.97 25.10
C VAL A 311 -2.55 -17.63 25.33
N SER A 312 -1.22 -17.63 25.18
CA SER A 312 -0.42 -16.42 25.39
C SER A 312 -0.16 -15.65 24.10
N PHE A 313 -0.19 -16.33 22.96
CA PHE A 313 0.11 -15.74 21.66
C PHE A 313 -0.74 -16.36 20.55
N ILE A 314 -1.21 -15.54 19.60
CA ILE A 314 -1.79 -16.01 18.35
C ILE A 314 -1.26 -15.19 17.17
N LYS A 315 -1.10 -15.83 16.01
CA LYS A 315 -0.79 -15.17 14.74
C LYS A 315 -1.45 -15.94 13.62
N PHE A 316 -1.82 -15.24 12.56
CA PHE A 316 -2.40 -15.83 11.36
C PHE A 316 -1.65 -15.34 10.13
N ASP A 317 -1.39 -16.23 9.18
CA ASP A 317 -0.98 -15.84 7.83
C ASP A 317 -2.18 -15.99 6.90
N TYR A 318 -2.40 -14.98 6.06
CA TYR A 318 -3.60 -14.83 5.25
C TYR A 318 -3.29 -14.98 3.75
N ASP A 319 -4.34 -15.22 2.95
CA ASP A 319 -4.30 -15.10 1.50
C ASP A 319 -4.78 -13.72 1.05
N VAL A 320 -3.97 -13.06 0.21
CA VAL A 320 -4.36 -11.86 -0.53
C VAL A 320 -4.02 -12.08 -2.00
N GLY A 321 -5.01 -12.42 -2.81
CA GLY A 321 -4.85 -12.63 -4.24
C GLY A 321 -3.93 -13.80 -4.55
N LYS A 322 -4.14 -14.95 -3.89
CA LYS A 322 -3.31 -16.17 -4.00
C LYS A 322 -1.87 -16.04 -3.48
N LYS A 323 -1.57 -15.02 -2.67
CA LYS A 323 -0.27 -14.85 -2.00
C LYS A 323 -0.43 -14.97 -0.49
N LEU A 324 0.50 -15.70 0.12
CA LEU A 324 0.66 -15.76 1.57
C LEU A 324 1.18 -14.40 2.07
N VAL A 325 0.42 -13.76 2.96
CA VAL A 325 0.80 -12.55 3.68
C VAL A 325 0.85 -12.89 5.17
N ALA A 326 1.99 -12.64 5.81
CA ALA A 326 2.12 -12.85 7.25
C ALA A 326 1.36 -11.76 8.01
N GLY A 327 0.47 -12.16 8.93
CA GLY A 327 -0.18 -11.25 9.86
C GLY A 327 0.70 -10.93 11.05
N ASP A 328 0.24 -10.01 11.89
CA ASP A 328 0.94 -9.65 13.12
C ASP A 328 0.68 -10.68 14.23
N GLY A 329 1.62 -10.76 15.18
CA GLY A 329 1.49 -11.60 16.35
C GLY A 329 0.84 -10.85 17.51
N HIS A 330 -0.16 -11.47 18.13
CA HIS A 330 -0.95 -10.89 19.20
C HIS A 330 -0.73 -11.65 20.50
N GLY A 331 -0.32 -10.93 21.53
CA GLY A 331 0.05 -11.52 22.82
C GLY A 331 1.55 -11.70 22.96
N LYS A 332 1.99 -12.47 23.97
CA LYS A 332 3.39 -12.70 24.27
C LYS A 332 3.79 -14.13 23.95
N MET A 333 4.76 -14.26 23.06
CA MET A 333 5.39 -15.52 22.74
C MET A 333 6.10 -16.08 23.98
N SER A 334 5.77 -17.31 24.37
CA SER A 334 6.48 -18.01 25.42
C SER A 334 7.76 -18.68 24.87
N LEU A 335 8.62 -19.17 25.76
CA LEU A 335 9.83 -19.91 25.37
C LEU A 335 9.51 -21.24 24.66
N LEU A 336 8.26 -21.71 24.71
CA LEU A 336 7.81 -22.93 24.04
C LEU A 336 7.54 -22.72 22.54
N GLY A 337 7.52 -21.47 22.06
CA GLY A 337 7.22 -21.14 20.67
C GLY A 337 5.74 -21.30 20.32
N THR A 338 5.46 -21.65 19.06
CA THR A 338 4.11 -21.81 18.53
C THR A 338 3.87 -23.20 17.98
N GLU A 339 2.66 -23.70 18.19
CA GLU A 339 2.10 -24.78 17.38
C GLU A 339 1.48 -24.22 16.11
N GLU A 340 1.68 -24.92 15.00
CA GLU A 340 1.22 -24.50 13.69
C GLU A 340 0.06 -25.36 13.19
N PHE A 341 -0.93 -24.72 12.59
CA PHE A 341 -2.01 -25.37 11.86
C PHE A 341 -2.12 -24.76 10.46
N GLU A 342 -1.50 -25.43 9.48
CA GLU A 342 -1.52 -25.04 8.07
C GLU A 342 -2.71 -25.68 7.35
N LEU A 343 -3.42 -24.87 6.56
CA LEU A 343 -4.58 -25.29 5.78
C LEU A 343 -4.16 -25.67 4.35
N ASP A 344 -4.79 -26.71 3.80
CA ASP A 344 -4.63 -27.15 2.40
C ASP A 344 -5.32 -26.18 1.41
N PHE A 345 -4.71 -25.01 1.20
CA PHE A 345 -5.19 -23.99 0.26
C PHE A 345 -5.13 -24.48 -1.21
N PRO A 346 -6.16 -24.21 -2.05
CA PRO A 346 -7.36 -23.39 -1.78
C PRO A 346 -8.58 -24.20 -1.30
N ASN A 347 -8.41 -25.50 -1.02
CA ASN A 347 -9.53 -26.41 -0.83
C ASN A 347 -9.98 -26.53 0.63
N GLU A 348 -9.15 -26.09 1.57
CA GLU A 348 -9.42 -26.09 3.01
C GLU A 348 -9.55 -24.65 3.53
N TYR A 349 -10.64 -24.37 4.26
CA TYR A 349 -10.94 -23.09 4.88
C TYR A 349 -11.63 -23.28 6.23
N ILE A 350 -11.47 -22.31 7.13
CA ILE A 350 -12.04 -22.35 8.49
C ILE A 350 -13.53 -22.08 8.43
N VAL A 351 -14.34 -22.93 9.06
CA VAL A 351 -15.80 -22.79 9.14
C VAL A 351 -16.29 -22.49 10.55
N SER A 352 -15.50 -22.83 11.57
CA SER A 352 -15.82 -22.51 12.96
C SER A 352 -14.57 -22.39 13.83
N VAL A 353 -14.65 -21.57 14.87
CA VAL A 353 -13.69 -21.53 15.98
C VAL A 353 -14.42 -21.79 17.29
N ASP A 354 -14.03 -22.86 17.96
CA ASP A 354 -14.43 -23.13 19.34
C ASP A 354 -13.36 -22.57 20.27
N GLY A 355 -13.76 -22.04 21.42
CA GLY A 355 -12.79 -21.62 22.43
C GLY A 355 -13.38 -21.55 23.82
N CYS A 356 -12.49 -21.41 24.79
CA CYS A 356 -12.83 -21.23 26.20
C CYS A 356 -12.11 -19.99 26.74
N TYR A 357 -12.71 -19.29 27.67
CA TYR A 357 -12.05 -18.26 28.45
C TYR A 357 -12.43 -18.36 29.93
N ASP A 358 -11.49 -18.01 30.80
CA ASP A 358 -11.70 -18.07 32.25
C ASP A 358 -10.86 -17.04 32.99
N LYS A 359 -11.27 -16.78 34.23
CA LYS A 359 -10.53 -15.98 35.21
C LYS A 359 -9.52 -16.87 35.93
N VAL A 360 -8.32 -17.00 35.36
CA VAL A 360 -7.26 -17.83 35.95
C VAL A 360 -6.65 -17.17 37.20
N PHE A 361 -6.45 -17.96 38.26
CA PHE A 361 -5.88 -17.49 39.51
C PHE A 361 -4.47 -16.92 39.29
N GLY A 362 -4.24 -15.68 39.72
CA GLY A 362 -2.97 -14.97 39.51
C GLY A 362 -2.91 -14.10 38.25
N ILE A 363 -3.94 -14.12 37.39
CA ILE A 363 -4.06 -13.20 36.23
C ILE A 363 -5.13 -12.15 36.49
N GLU A 364 -4.81 -10.88 36.21
CA GLU A 364 -5.66 -9.71 36.51
C GLU A 364 -6.96 -9.64 35.69
N ALA A 365 -7.08 -10.38 34.60
CA ALA A 365 -8.28 -10.45 33.77
C ALA A 365 -8.56 -11.86 33.26
N GLU A 366 -9.76 -12.08 32.73
CA GLU A 366 -10.09 -13.31 32.01
C GLU A 366 -9.20 -13.44 30.77
N VAL A 367 -8.77 -14.67 30.49
CA VAL A 367 -7.92 -15.00 29.35
C VAL A 367 -8.56 -16.11 28.53
N VAL A 368 -8.28 -16.12 27.23
CA VAL A 368 -8.62 -17.25 26.37
C VAL A 368 -7.73 -18.42 26.77
N THR A 369 -8.35 -19.46 27.32
CA THR A 369 -7.66 -20.65 27.84
C THR A 369 -7.44 -21.69 26.76
N MET A 370 -8.35 -21.77 25.77
CA MET A 370 -8.27 -22.70 24.65
C MET A 370 -8.88 -22.12 23.39
N VAL A 371 -8.28 -22.43 22.24
CA VAL A 371 -8.88 -22.23 20.91
C VAL A 371 -8.75 -23.50 20.07
N LYS A 372 -9.74 -23.77 19.22
CA LYS A 372 -9.79 -24.92 18.33
C LYS A 372 -10.45 -24.52 17.02
N PHE A 373 -9.83 -24.91 15.91
CA PHE A 373 -10.25 -24.49 14.58
C PHE A 373 -10.86 -25.68 13.85
N LYS A 374 -12.09 -25.49 13.37
CA LYS A 374 -12.78 -26.44 12.50
C LYS A 374 -12.76 -25.93 11.08
N THR A 375 -12.27 -26.75 10.16
CA THR A 375 -12.27 -26.49 8.71
C THR A 375 -13.39 -27.28 8.03
N ASN A 376 -13.60 -27.02 6.74
CA ASN A 376 -14.48 -27.84 5.91
C ASN A 376 -13.99 -29.29 5.71
N LYS A 377 -12.75 -29.61 6.10
CA LYS A 377 -12.15 -30.95 5.95
C LYS A 377 -11.88 -31.67 7.28
N ARG A 378 -11.44 -30.96 8.32
CA ARG A 378 -10.98 -31.54 9.58
C ARG A 378 -11.11 -30.56 10.75
N THR A 379 -10.72 -31.01 11.93
CA THR A 379 -10.64 -30.18 13.14
C THR A 379 -9.22 -30.23 13.68
N SER A 380 -8.68 -29.08 14.09
CA SER A 380 -7.38 -28.99 14.75
C SER A 380 -7.43 -29.66 16.13
N PRO A 381 -6.28 -30.04 16.72
CA PRO A 381 -6.22 -30.25 18.16
C PRO A 381 -6.64 -28.95 18.91
N PRO A 382 -7.12 -29.06 20.16
CA PRO A 382 -7.26 -27.88 21.02
C PRO A 382 -5.89 -27.29 21.33
N PHE A 383 -5.74 -25.99 21.15
CA PHE A 383 -4.54 -25.25 21.55
C PHE A 383 -4.81 -24.57 22.89
N GLY A 384 -4.06 -24.94 23.93
CA GLY A 384 -4.29 -24.50 25.31
C GLY A 384 -5.03 -25.54 26.16
N MET A 385 -5.63 -25.07 27.26
CA MET A 385 -6.28 -25.92 28.28
C MET A 385 -7.79 -25.70 28.29
N ASP A 386 -8.54 -26.78 28.14
CA ASP A 386 -9.99 -26.74 28.18
C ASP A 386 -10.48 -26.42 29.61
N GLY A 387 -11.18 -25.30 29.77
CA GLY A 387 -11.68 -24.83 31.06
C GLY A 387 -12.26 -23.41 30.99
N GLY A 388 -13.36 -23.18 31.72
CA GLY A 388 -14.05 -21.89 31.79
C GLY A 388 -15.32 -21.82 30.94
N THR A 389 -15.65 -20.60 30.50
CA THR A 389 -16.82 -20.31 29.66
C THR A 389 -16.49 -20.56 28.19
N THR A 390 -17.29 -21.41 27.54
CA THR A 390 -17.12 -21.75 26.12
C THR A 390 -17.75 -20.71 25.20
N PHE A 391 -17.14 -20.48 24.04
CA PHE A 391 -17.74 -19.76 22.91
C PHE A 391 -17.52 -20.51 21.60
N VAL A 392 -18.38 -20.25 20.63
CA VAL A 392 -18.26 -20.76 19.27
C VAL A 392 -18.52 -19.62 18.29
N PHE A 393 -17.62 -19.46 17.33
CA PHE A 393 -17.80 -18.59 16.19
C PHE A 393 -18.12 -19.42 14.96
N GLU A 394 -19.39 -19.48 14.59
CA GLU A 394 -19.84 -20.11 13.36
C GLU A 394 -20.93 -19.27 12.70
N MET A 395 -20.93 -19.23 11.37
CA MET A 395 -22.00 -18.61 10.60
C MET A 395 -22.31 -19.50 9.39
N LYS A 396 -23.58 -19.89 9.28
CA LYS A 396 -24.04 -20.79 8.21
C LYS A 396 -23.68 -20.22 6.83
N ASP A 397 -23.18 -21.09 5.94
CA ASP A 397 -22.75 -20.74 4.58
C ASP A 397 -21.60 -19.71 4.49
N HIS A 398 -20.85 -19.48 5.58
CA HIS A 398 -19.70 -18.56 5.62
C HIS A 398 -18.42 -19.26 6.07
N LYS A 399 -17.28 -18.72 5.65
CA LYS A 399 -15.93 -19.09 6.10
C LYS A 399 -15.31 -17.94 6.90
N ILE A 400 -14.39 -18.25 7.81
CA ILE A 400 -13.66 -17.24 8.57
C ILE A 400 -12.45 -16.76 7.76
N VAL A 401 -12.29 -15.45 7.67
CA VAL A 401 -11.30 -14.78 6.81
C VAL A 401 -10.47 -13.72 7.51
N GLY A 402 -10.59 -13.60 8.83
CA GLY A 402 -9.89 -12.59 9.60
C GLY A 402 -10.19 -12.73 11.08
N PHE A 403 -9.30 -12.17 11.90
CA PHE A 403 -9.38 -12.23 13.35
C PHE A 403 -9.22 -10.85 13.97
N HIS A 404 -9.87 -10.62 15.10
CA HIS A 404 -9.73 -9.42 15.92
C HIS A 404 -9.85 -9.79 17.39
N GLY A 405 -9.49 -8.89 18.31
CA GLY A 405 -9.58 -9.18 19.74
C GLY A 405 -8.79 -8.24 20.61
N LYS A 406 -8.37 -8.74 21.77
CA LYS A 406 -7.53 -8.03 22.73
C LYS A 406 -6.44 -8.93 23.27
N ALA A 407 -5.21 -8.40 23.38
CA ALA A 407 -4.08 -9.16 23.88
C ALA A 407 -3.11 -8.28 24.68
N GLY A 408 -2.45 -8.89 25.66
CA GLY A 408 -1.37 -8.31 26.47
C GLY A 408 -0.25 -9.35 26.61
N ASP A 409 0.08 -9.73 27.85
CA ASP A 409 0.90 -10.94 28.07
C ASP A 409 0.15 -12.23 27.69
N TYR A 410 -1.19 -12.19 27.68
CA TYR A 410 -2.07 -13.26 27.24
C TYR A 410 -3.06 -12.78 26.19
N VAL A 411 -3.65 -13.71 25.44
CA VAL A 411 -4.80 -13.41 24.59
C VAL A 411 -6.03 -13.34 25.50
N HIS A 412 -6.61 -12.15 25.62
CA HIS A 412 -7.76 -11.91 26.47
C HIS A 412 -9.07 -12.10 25.73
N GLN A 413 -9.13 -11.70 24.46
CA GLN A 413 -10.34 -11.71 23.65
C GLN A 413 -10.03 -12.16 22.23
N VAL A 414 -10.93 -12.93 21.61
CA VAL A 414 -10.87 -13.32 20.20
C VAL A 414 -12.25 -13.12 19.57
N GLY A 415 -12.27 -12.60 18.35
CA GLY A 415 -13.41 -12.49 17.46
C GLY A 415 -12.98 -12.74 16.01
N VAL A 416 -13.96 -12.88 15.12
CA VAL A 416 -13.69 -13.27 13.72
C VAL A 416 -14.44 -12.41 12.72
N HIS A 417 -13.88 -12.32 11.51
CA HIS A 417 -14.54 -11.81 10.31
C HIS A 417 -14.93 -12.99 9.42
N VAL A 418 -16.16 -13.01 8.90
CA VAL A 418 -16.66 -14.13 8.08
C VAL A 418 -17.13 -13.70 6.69
N SER A 419 -16.76 -14.45 5.64
CA SER A 419 -17.15 -14.18 4.25
C SER A 419 -18.01 -15.31 3.69
N PRO A 420 -18.99 -15.04 2.80
CA PRO A 420 -19.78 -16.11 2.18
C PRO A 420 -18.92 -17.15 1.46
N ILE A 421 -19.26 -18.42 1.61
CA ILE A 421 -18.61 -19.50 0.84
C ILE A 421 -19.18 -19.46 -0.57
N SER A 422 -18.35 -19.15 -1.55
CA SER A 422 -18.71 -19.23 -2.97
C SER A 422 -19.12 -20.66 -3.32
N LYS A 423 -20.41 -20.91 -3.57
CA LYS A 423 -20.89 -22.18 -4.11
C LYS A 423 -20.49 -22.23 -5.59
N SER A 424 -19.63 -23.18 -5.94
CA SER A 424 -19.29 -23.50 -7.33
C SER A 424 -20.48 -24.04 -8.09
#